data_AF-A0A1I8BQF6-F1
#
_entry.id   AF-A0A1I8BQF6-F1
#
_cell.length_a   1.000
_cell.length_b   1.000
_cell.length_c   1.000
_cell.angle_alpha   90.00
_cell.angle_beta   90.00
_cell.angle_gamma   90.00
#
_symmetry.space_group_name_H-M   'P 1'
#
loop_
_entity.id
_entity.type
_entity.pdbx_description
1 polymer ?
#
loop_
_entity_poly.entity_id
_entity_poly.type
_entity_poly.pdbx_seq_one_letter_code
_entity_poly.pdbx_strand_id
1 'polypeptide(L)'
;MVSNFIIINKQVCHAFKAPEVLAKGVAYDSSADWFSFGCMLYKLLKGHSPFRQHNKGKKHSQDKNEIDKITLTQDIELPDQGFSPECRNLLEGLLKRDVHERLGCKGKGAEEIKTHPFFRGVDWQVVYLRRMAPPLIPPRGEVNAADAFDIGNFDDDEVKGVKLADADSELYKNFNIIISERWQNEIAETVFDVVNQDADKSEQKKRAKLKTRIAVDEKGETDLYIHGYIKKLGGPFTSAWQIKYGKLYPSRLELYPESLSGKPELLFMDQIDEVTSELQQIKGESAIVVKLKEGLKENRVILTNQDEISLKEWHTSLRTAHRVSQELLQRMGRKAIKIYGVNHDPMLQESERPGSVTRAILNRASSTDSGI
;
A
#
# COMPACT_ATOMS: atom_id res chain seq x y z
N MET A 1 -4.16 -21.65 1.95
CA MET A 1 -2.98 -22.41 1.48
C MET A 1 -2.03 -21.43 0.84
N VAL A 2 -1.09 -20.88 1.61
CA VAL A 2 0.00 -20.07 1.05
C VAL A 2 1.24 -20.94 1.16
N SER A 3 1.57 -21.64 0.08
CA SER A 3 2.87 -22.30 -0.05
C SER A 3 3.89 -21.18 -0.27
N ASN A 4 4.36 -20.57 0.83
CA ASN A 4 5.50 -19.66 0.79
C ASN A 4 6.76 -20.49 0.55
N PHE A 5 7.01 -20.82 -0.73
CA PHE A 5 8.33 -21.23 -1.18
C PHE A 5 9.24 -20.00 -1.17
N ILE A 6 10.41 -20.13 -0.58
CA ILE A 6 11.43 -19.09 -0.62
C ILE A 6 12.07 -19.23 -2.00
N ILE A 7 11.70 -18.40 -2.97
CA ILE A 7 12.42 -18.38 -4.25
C ILE A 7 13.90 -18.07 -3.95
N ILE A 8 14.74 -19.11 -4.03
CA ILE A 8 16.17 -19.04 -3.79
C ILE A 8 16.80 -18.23 -4.93
N ASN A 9 17.03 -16.93 -4.68
CA ASN A 9 17.77 -16.05 -5.57
C ASN A 9 19.23 -16.51 -5.72
N LYS A 10 19.91 -16.05 -6.79
CA LYS A 10 21.33 -16.35 -7.08
C LYS A 10 22.34 -16.00 -5.96
N GLN A 11 21.90 -15.36 -4.88
CA GLN A 11 22.69 -15.00 -3.69
C GLN A 11 22.75 -16.11 -2.61
N VAL A 12 22.12 -17.27 -2.82
CA VAL A 12 22.22 -18.38 -1.86
C VAL A 12 23.64 -18.95 -1.81
N CYS A 13 24.01 -19.56 -0.67
CA CYS A 13 25.28 -20.28 -0.55
C CYS A 13 25.42 -21.33 -1.67
N HIS A 14 26.54 -21.30 -2.40
CA HIS A 14 26.81 -22.16 -3.57
C HIS A 14 26.52 -23.65 -3.34
N ALA A 15 26.74 -24.14 -2.11
CA ALA A 15 26.55 -25.53 -1.72
C ALA A 15 25.10 -26.04 -1.69
N PHE A 16 24.11 -25.16 -1.96
CA PHE A 16 22.68 -25.49 -1.98
C PHE A 16 21.99 -25.07 -3.29
N LYS A 17 22.71 -24.45 -4.25
CA LYS A 17 22.10 -24.01 -5.50
C LYS A 17 21.78 -25.20 -6.40
N ALA A 18 20.58 -25.20 -6.99
CA ALA A 18 20.21 -26.19 -7.98
C ALA A 18 20.89 -25.94 -9.35
N PRO A 19 21.02 -26.96 -10.22
CA PRO A 19 21.64 -26.83 -11.54
C PRO A 19 21.02 -25.72 -12.41
N GLU A 20 19.69 -25.62 -12.43
CA GLU A 20 18.96 -24.62 -13.21
C GLU A 20 19.15 -23.19 -12.69
N VAL A 21 19.47 -23.02 -11.39
CA VAL A 21 19.80 -21.71 -10.80
C VAL A 21 21.22 -21.26 -11.19
N LEU A 22 22.14 -22.23 -11.32
CA LEU A 22 23.52 -22.00 -11.75
C LEU A 22 23.61 -21.74 -13.26
N ALA A 23 22.75 -22.39 -14.05
CA ALA A 23 22.72 -22.24 -15.49
C ALA A 23 22.31 -20.81 -15.90
N LYS A 24 23.16 -20.15 -16.70
CA LYS A 24 22.87 -18.80 -17.20
C LYS A 24 21.73 -18.84 -18.22
N GLY A 25 20.74 -17.97 -18.04
CA GLY A 25 19.61 -17.83 -18.98
C GLY A 25 18.53 -18.91 -18.84
N VAL A 26 18.64 -19.80 -17.85
CA VAL A 26 17.60 -20.78 -17.55
C VAL A 26 16.64 -20.20 -16.51
N ALA A 27 15.35 -20.20 -16.85
CA ALA A 27 14.30 -19.85 -15.90
C ALA A 27 14.08 -21.03 -14.95
N TYR A 28 13.77 -20.72 -13.69
CA TYR A 28 13.49 -21.69 -12.64
C TYR A 28 12.32 -21.22 -11.78
N ASP A 29 11.75 -22.14 -11.02
CA ASP A 29 10.61 -21.95 -10.14
C ASP A 29 10.88 -22.59 -8.76
N SER A 30 9.85 -23.11 -8.09
CA SER A 30 9.98 -23.85 -6.83
C SER A 30 10.86 -25.11 -6.91
N SER A 31 11.22 -25.59 -8.10
CA SER A 31 12.11 -26.74 -8.31
C SER A 31 13.47 -26.58 -7.62
N ALA A 32 14.00 -25.36 -7.56
CA ALA A 32 15.26 -25.04 -6.92
C ALA A 32 15.26 -25.34 -5.41
N ASP A 33 14.12 -25.15 -4.75
CA ASP A 33 13.97 -25.34 -3.32
C ASP A 33 13.99 -26.81 -2.94
N TRP A 34 13.44 -27.68 -3.80
CA TRP A 34 13.48 -29.13 -3.57
C TRP A 34 14.89 -29.70 -3.61
N PHE A 35 15.70 -29.20 -4.54
CA PHE A 35 17.11 -29.55 -4.58
C PHE A 35 17.85 -29.05 -3.34
N SER A 36 17.61 -27.79 -2.97
CA SER A 36 18.19 -27.17 -1.77
C SER A 36 17.80 -27.91 -0.49
N PHE A 37 16.55 -28.38 -0.41
CA PHE A 37 16.05 -29.22 0.66
C PHE A 37 16.80 -30.56 0.73
N GLY A 38 17.05 -31.21 -0.41
CA GLY A 38 17.90 -32.40 -0.49
C GLY A 38 19.32 -32.15 0.02
N CYS A 39 19.94 -31.03 -0.37
CA CYS A 39 21.26 -30.65 0.11
C CYS A 39 21.29 -30.41 1.62
N MET A 40 20.26 -29.74 2.16
CA MET A 40 20.13 -29.47 3.59
C MET A 40 19.92 -30.76 4.38
N LEU A 41 19.05 -31.66 3.91
CA LEU A 41 18.80 -32.95 4.54
C LEU A 41 20.08 -33.79 4.61
N TYR A 42 20.82 -33.86 3.50
CA TYR A 42 22.12 -34.53 3.48
C TYR A 42 23.08 -33.91 4.51
N LYS A 43 23.15 -32.57 4.58
CA LYS A 43 24.02 -31.87 5.53
C LYS A 43 23.64 -32.14 6.99
N LEU A 44 22.36 -32.22 7.32
CA LEU A 44 21.91 -32.57 8.67
C LEU A 44 22.29 -34.01 9.04
N LEU A 45 22.35 -34.93 8.07
CA LEU A 45 22.67 -36.34 8.28
C LEU A 45 24.19 -36.63 8.30
N LYS A 46 24.99 -35.91 7.50
CA LYS A 46 26.43 -36.18 7.32
C LYS A 46 27.35 -35.06 7.83
N GLY A 47 26.81 -33.89 8.17
CA GLY A 47 27.57 -32.74 8.67
C GLY A 47 28.23 -31.86 7.58
N HIS A 48 28.17 -32.25 6.31
CA HIS A 48 28.72 -31.50 5.18
C HIS A 48 27.80 -31.50 3.96
N SER A 49 28.03 -30.60 2.99
CA SER A 49 27.28 -30.58 1.73
C SER A 49 27.55 -31.83 0.88
N PRO A 50 26.57 -32.36 0.13
CA PRO A 50 26.78 -33.50 -0.75
C PRO A 50 27.79 -33.24 -1.87
N PHE A 51 28.00 -31.98 -2.25
CA PHE A 51 28.96 -31.57 -3.28
C PHE A 51 30.33 -31.18 -2.72
N ARG A 52 30.49 -31.24 -1.39
CA ARG A 52 31.77 -31.00 -0.73
C ARG A 52 32.45 -32.35 -0.50
N GLN A 53 33.40 -32.71 -1.36
CA GLN A 53 34.17 -33.94 -1.17
C GLN A 53 35.11 -33.80 0.03
N HIS A 54 35.03 -34.73 0.97
CA HIS A 54 35.97 -34.81 2.08
C HIS A 54 37.28 -35.44 1.60
N ASN A 55 38.08 -34.68 0.84
CA ASN A 55 39.46 -35.08 0.59
C ASN A 55 40.23 -34.99 1.91
N LYS A 56 40.51 -36.16 2.53
CA LYS A 56 41.24 -36.36 3.79
C LYS A 56 42.72 -35.89 3.73
N GLY A 57 42.97 -34.67 3.29
CA GLY A 57 44.32 -34.11 3.16
C GLY A 57 44.40 -32.67 2.67
N LYS A 58 43.32 -32.08 2.12
CA LYS A 58 43.29 -30.67 1.74
C LYS A 58 42.34 -29.90 2.64
N LYS A 59 42.91 -29.22 3.64
CA LYS A 59 42.19 -28.26 4.48
C LYS A 59 41.59 -27.15 3.61
N HIS A 60 40.27 -27.06 3.65
CA HIS A 60 39.47 -25.83 3.53
C HIS A 60 39.80 -24.85 2.39
N SER A 61 39.47 -25.22 1.15
CA SER A 61 38.86 -24.33 0.15
C SER A 61 38.61 -25.12 -1.13
N GLN A 62 37.51 -25.84 -1.23
CA GLN A 62 37.01 -26.15 -2.58
C GLN A 62 36.51 -24.83 -3.16
N ASP A 63 37.04 -24.48 -4.33
CA ASP A 63 36.69 -23.26 -5.05
C ASP A 63 35.16 -23.26 -5.26
N LYS A 64 34.52 -22.09 -5.11
CA LYS A 64 33.08 -21.93 -5.40
C LYS A 64 32.75 -22.45 -6.81
N ASN A 65 33.68 -22.25 -7.74
CA ASN A 65 33.56 -22.73 -9.11
C ASN A 65 33.60 -24.27 -9.22
N GLU A 66 34.32 -24.95 -8.33
CA GLU A 66 34.40 -26.41 -8.30
C GLU A 66 33.07 -27.01 -7.82
N ILE A 67 32.48 -26.42 -6.77
CA ILE A 67 31.16 -26.82 -6.25
C ILE A 67 30.08 -26.63 -7.32
N ASP A 68 30.09 -25.49 -8.00
CA ASP A 68 29.14 -25.20 -9.08
C ASP A 68 29.32 -26.18 -10.25
N LYS A 69 30.57 -26.50 -10.60
CA LYS A 69 30.88 -27.49 -11.64
C LYS A 69 30.35 -28.88 -11.29
N ILE A 70 30.65 -29.37 -10.09
CA ILE A 70 30.19 -30.70 -9.63
C ILE A 70 28.65 -30.76 -9.69
N THR A 71 27.97 -29.75 -9.16
CA THR A 71 26.50 -29.65 -9.18
C THR A 71 25.92 -29.75 -10.60
N LEU A 72 26.59 -29.14 -11.60
CA LEU A 72 26.13 -29.16 -12.98
C LEU A 72 26.46 -30.48 -13.70
N THR A 73 27.61 -31.08 -13.41
CA THR A 73 28.18 -32.15 -14.25
C THR A 73 28.11 -33.56 -13.65
N GLN A 74 27.97 -33.70 -12.34
CA GLN A 74 28.10 -34.99 -11.66
C GLN A 74 26.82 -35.33 -10.89
N ASP A 75 26.35 -36.57 -11.07
CA ASP A 75 25.29 -37.12 -10.22
C ASP A 75 25.87 -37.45 -8.83
N ILE A 76 25.08 -37.25 -7.77
CA ILE A 76 25.58 -37.42 -6.41
C ILE A 76 25.74 -38.90 -6.09
N GLU A 77 26.95 -39.29 -5.73
CA GLU A 77 27.23 -40.60 -5.16
C GLU A 77 26.95 -40.58 -3.66
N LEU A 78 25.84 -41.20 -3.26
CA LEU A 78 25.49 -41.36 -1.85
C LEU A 78 26.25 -42.57 -1.28
N PRO A 79 27.06 -42.42 -0.21
CA PRO A 79 27.78 -43.54 0.42
C PRO A 79 26.87 -44.71 0.76
N ASP A 80 27.29 -45.95 0.50
CA ASP A 80 26.49 -47.16 0.77
C ASP A 80 26.05 -47.30 2.24
N GLN A 81 26.88 -46.82 3.16
CA GLN A 81 26.66 -46.95 4.60
C GLN A 81 26.01 -45.72 5.24
N GLY A 82 25.08 -45.98 6.17
CA GLY A 82 24.50 -44.97 7.05
C GLY A 82 23.28 -44.23 6.50
N PHE A 83 22.60 -44.77 5.50
CA PHE A 83 21.26 -44.33 5.07
C PHE A 83 20.33 -45.54 4.99
N SER A 84 19.06 -45.37 5.41
CA SER A 84 18.03 -46.36 5.10
C SER A 84 17.74 -46.36 3.60
N PRO A 85 17.20 -47.46 3.03
CA PRO A 85 16.80 -47.50 1.63
C PRO A 85 15.86 -46.36 1.24
N GLU A 86 14.92 -46.01 2.12
CA GLU A 86 13.95 -44.93 1.90
C GLU A 86 14.61 -43.55 1.94
N CYS A 87 15.59 -43.35 2.83
CA CYS A 87 16.34 -42.10 2.92
C CYS A 87 17.19 -41.87 1.68
N ARG A 88 17.88 -42.91 1.21
CA ARG A 88 18.64 -42.88 -0.04
C ARG A 88 17.72 -42.53 -1.21
N ASN A 89 16.59 -43.24 -1.34
CA ASN A 89 15.65 -43.01 -2.42
C ASN A 89 15.08 -41.58 -2.42
N LEU A 90 14.82 -41.02 -1.23
CA LEU A 90 14.39 -39.63 -1.07
C LEU A 90 15.47 -38.66 -1.59
N LEU A 91 16.70 -38.83 -1.15
CA LEU A 91 17.82 -37.97 -1.52
C LEU A 91 18.14 -38.06 -3.03
N GLU A 92 18.15 -39.26 -3.60
CA GLU A 92 18.33 -39.48 -5.04
C GLU A 92 17.24 -38.77 -5.85
N GLY A 93 15.99 -38.82 -5.40
CA GLY A 93 14.88 -38.13 -6.04
C GLY A 93 14.95 -36.61 -5.95
N LEU A 94 15.28 -36.07 -4.78
CA LEU A 94 15.40 -34.62 -4.56
C LEU A 94 16.61 -34.00 -5.28
N LEU A 95 17.69 -34.77 -5.41
CA LEU A 95 18.97 -34.30 -5.94
C LEU A 95 19.17 -34.66 -7.42
N LYS A 96 18.10 -35.04 -8.13
CA LYS A 96 18.12 -35.15 -9.59
C LYS A 96 18.44 -33.81 -10.23
N ARG A 97 19.37 -33.82 -11.19
CA ARG A 97 19.73 -32.62 -11.94
C ARG A 97 18.61 -32.15 -12.86
N ASP A 98 18.01 -33.09 -13.59
CA ASP A 98 16.83 -32.81 -14.42
C ASP A 98 15.61 -32.52 -13.53
N VAL A 99 15.02 -31.33 -13.71
CA VAL A 99 13.82 -30.88 -13.00
C VAL A 99 12.64 -31.83 -13.27
N HIS A 100 12.52 -32.38 -14.48
CA HIS A 100 11.42 -33.28 -14.83
C HIS A 100 11.49 -34.64 -14.10
N GLU A 101 12.70 -35.07 -13.72
CA GLU A 101 12.89 -36.29 -12.94
C GLU A 101 12.86 -36.04 -11.42
N ARG A 102 13.05 -34.78 -11.00
CA ARG A 102 13.19 -34.38 -9.60
C ARG A 102 11.90 -34.57 -8.81
N LEU A 103 12.03 -35.11 -7.61
CA LEU A 103 10.93 -35.27 -6.68
C LEU A 103 10.40 -33.89 -6.25
N GLY A 104 9.08 -33.70 -6.31
CA GLY A 104 8.42 -32.42 -6.05
C GLY A 104 8.21 -31.56 -7.30
N CYS A 105 8.62 -32.04 -8.47
CA CYS A 105 8.56 -31.31 -9.74
C CYS A 105 7.69 -32.04 -10.80
N LYS A 106 7.00 -33.12 -10.44
CA LYS A 106 6.17 -33.95 -11.37
C LYS A 106 4.70 -33.54 -11.37
N GLY A 107 4.43 -32.28 -11.00
CA GLY A 107 3.11 -31.65 -11.06
C GLY A 107 2.31 -31.65 -9.76
N LYS A 108 2.73 -32.35 -8.70
CA LYS A 108 2.02 -32.35 -7.39
C LYS A 108 2.79 -31.62 -6.28
N GLY A 109 3.98 -31.11 -6.57
CA GLY A 109 4.73 -30.28 -5.63
C GLY A 109 5.07 -31.01 -4.34
N ALA A 110 4.77 -30.36 -3.21
CA ALA A 110 5.07 -30.91 -1.88
C ALA A 110 4.40 -32.27 -1.62
N GLU A 111 3.28 -32.57 -2.27
CA GLU A 111 2.56 -33.82 -2.04
C GLU A 111 3.37 -35.06 -2.47
N GLU A 112 4.23 -34.92 -3.48
CA GLU A 112 5.13 -36.01 -3.92
C GLU A 112 6.12 -36.40 -2.83
N ILE A 113 6.52 -35.42 -2.01
CA ILE A 113 7.48 -35.60 -0.93
C ILE A 113 6.75 -36.11 0.31
N LYS A 114 5.57 -35.55 0.61
CA LYS A 114 4.73 -35.97 1.73
C LYS A 114 4.30 -37.42 1.65
N THR A 115 4.09 -37.94 0.45
CA THR A 115 3.69 -39.33 0.18
C THR A 115 4.87 -40.29 0.02
N HIS A 116 6.10 -39.78 0.08
CA HIS A 116 7.30 -40.58 -0.08
C HIS A 116 7.47 -41.60 1.07
N PRO A 117 7.93 -42.84 0.83
CA PRO A 117 8.10 -43.87 1.85
C PRO A 117 8.93 -43.47 3.08
N PHE A 118 9.89 -42.55 2.91
CA PHE A 118 10.68 -42.00 4.02
C PHE A 118 9.83 -41.32 5.11
N PHE A 119 8.69 -40.72 4.73
CA PHE A 119 7.77 -40.06 5.64
C PHE A 119 6.56 -40.93 5.99
N ARG A 120 6.63 -42.25 5.75
CA ARG A 120 5.56 -43.17 6.14
C ARG A 120 5.33 -43.10 7.65
N GLY A 121 4.08 -42.88 8.05
CA GLY A 121 3.68 -42.74 9.44
C GLY A 121 3.72 -41.31 9.98
N VAL A 122 4.16 -40.33 9.18
CA VAL A 122 4.05 -38.91 9.53
C VAL A 122 2.63 -38.42 9.29
N ASP A 123 1.98 -37.96 10.35
CA ASP A 123 0.73 -37.22 10.25
C ASP A 123 1.02 -35.74 9.96
N TRP A 124 0.82 -35.34 8.70
CA TRP A 124 1.05 -33.98 8.24
C TRP A 124 0.11 -32.94 8.88
N GLN A 125 -1.05 -33.34 9.40
CA GLN A 125 -1.93 -32.44 10.15
C GLN A 125 -1.33 -32.14 11.54
N VAL A 126 -0.75 -33.14 12.19
CA VAL A 126 -0.04 -32.96 13.47
C VAL A 126 1.21 -32.10 13.29
N VAL A 127 1.93 -32.26 12.16
CA VAL A 127 3.05 -31.38 11.78
C VAL A 127 2.57 -29.94 11.61
N TYR A 128 1.50 -29.71 10.85
CA TYR A 128 0.96 -28.37 10.59
C TYR A 128 0.53 -27.64 11.88
N LEU A 129 -0.11 -28.38 12.79
CA LEU A 129 -0.51 -27.88 14.11
C LEU A 129 0.65 -27.75 15.11
N ARG A 130 1.89 -28.06 14.70
CA ARG A 130 3.10 -28.01 15.54
C ARG A 130 3.00 -28.87 16.81
N ARG A 131 2.36 -30.05 16.69
CA ARG A 131 2.12 -30.98 17.81
C ARG A 131 3.10 -32.15 17.90
N MET A 132 4.00 -32.30 16.94
CA MET A 132 5.10 -33.25 17.06
C MET A 132 6.15 -32.74 18.05
N ALA A 133 6.64 -33.63 18.91
CA ALA A 133 7.75 -33.31 19.79
C ALA A 133 9.01 -32.98 18.96
N PRO A 134 9.65 -31.81 19.16
CA PRO A 134 10.87 -31.48 18.45
C PRO A 134 12.02 -32.40 18.92
N PRO A 135 12.93 -32.83 18.03
CA PRO A 135 14.03 -33.72 18.39
C PRO A 135 15.10 -33.05 19.28
N LEU A 136 15.12 -31.71 19.30
CA LEU A 136 16.01 -30.91 20.13
C LEU A 136 15.19 -29.77 20.75
N ILE A 137 15.16 -29.71 22.08
CA ILE A 137 14.63 -28.56 22.83
C ILE A 137 15.83 -27.76 23.32
N PRO A 138 16.05 -26.52 22.83
CA PRO A 138 17.16 -25.69 23.27
C PRO A 138 17.11 -25.46 24.80
N PRO A 139 18.24 -25.59 25.52
CA PRO A 139 18.30 -25.26 26.93
C PRO A 139 17.93 -23.79 27.18
N ARG A 140 17.21 -23.52 28.28
CA ARG A 140 16.84 -22.15 28.65
C ARG A 140 18.10 -21.35 28.97
N GLY A 141 18.29 -20.23 28.28
CA GLY A 141 19.43 -19.33 28.50
C GLY A 141 20.66 -19.62 27.62
N GLU A 142 20.66 -20.71 26.86
CA GLU A 142 21.69 -20.96 25.84
C GLU A 142 21.27 -20.31 24.51
N VAL A 143 22.12 -19.44 23.99
CA VAL A 143 21.96 -18.87 22.65
C VAL A 143 22.71 -19.78 21.68
N ASN A 144 22.00 -20.51 20.83
CA ASN A 144 22.60 -21.30 19.74
C ASN A 144 23.01 -20.40 18.56
N ALA A 145 23.68 -19.29 18.86
CA ALA A 145 24.29 -18.38 17.91
C ALA A 145 25.79 -18.28 18.23
N ALA A 146 26.60 -17.90 17.24
CA ALA A 146 27.97 -17.50 17.54
C ALA A 146 27.93 -16.35 18.55
N ASP A 147 28.86 -16.33 19.51
CA ASP A 147 28.98 -15.20 20.43
C ASP A 147 29.16 -13.91 19.60
N ALA A 148 28.59 -12.80 20.05
CA ALA A 148 28.80 -11.50 19.41
C ALA A 148 30.31 -11.18 19.28
N PHE A 149 31.13 -11.67 20.23
CA PHE A 149 32.59 -11.56 20.16
C PHE A 149 33.24 -12.44 19.07
N ASP A 150 32.60 -13.55 18.67
CA ASP A 150 33.09 -14.49 17.64
C ASP A 150 32.66 -14.09 16.20
N ILE A 151 31.63 -13.25 16.07
CA ILE A 151 31.10 -12.77 14.78
C ILE A 151 32.05 -11.74 14.12
N GLY A 152 32.98 -11.18 14.90
CA GLY A 152 33.86 -10.10 14.48
C GLY A 152 33.15 -8.74 14.51
N ASN A 153 33.91 -7.67 14.80
CA ASN A 153 33.36 -6.32 14.69
C ASN A 153 33.26 -5.94 13.22
N PHE A 154 32.13 -5.34 12.85
CA PHE A 154 32.06 -4.57 11.61
C PHE A 154 32.96 -3.35 11.77
N ASP A 155 33.78 -3.06 10.77
CA ASP A 155 34.68 -1.90 10.82
C ASP A 155 33.86 -0.63 10.65
N ASP A 156 33.64 0.10 11.75
CA ASP A 156 32.89 1.36 11.74
C ASP A 156 33.54 2.40 10.81
N ASP A 157 34.85 2.30 10.54
CA ASP A 157 35.54 3.19 9.61
C ASP A 157 35.15 2.91 8.13
N GLU A 158 34.61 1.72 7.78
CA GLU A 158 34.10 1.42 6.43
C GLU A 158 32.82 2.21 6.09
N VAL A 159 32.02 2.54 7.09
CA VAL A 159 30.76 3.29 6.91
C VAL A 159 30.87 4.76 7.31
N LYS A 160 32.00 5.15 7.90
CA LYS A 160 32.25 6.51 8.36
C LYS A 160 32.39 7.46 7.18
N GLY A 161 31.52 8.46 7.12
CA GLY A 161 31.49 9.44 6.04
C GLY A 161 30.52 9.12 4.91
N VAL A 162 29.85 7.96 4.95
CA VAL A 162 28.70 7.68 4.08
C VAL A 162 27.57 8.62 4.49
N LYS A 163 27.08 9.42 3.54
CA LYS A 163 25.93 10.31 3.71
C LYS A 163 24.82 9.84 2.80
N LEU A 164 23.62 9.66 3.37
CA LEU A 164 22.43 9.33 2.60
C LEU A 164 21.98 10.58 1.84
N ALA A 165 21.90 10.47 0.53
CA ALA A 165 21.31 11.49 -0.33
C ALA A 165 19.79 11.30 -0.43
N ASP A 166 19.09 12.30 -0.99
CA ASP A 166 17.66 12.20 -1.25
C ASP A 166 17.32 11.02 -2.19
N ALA A 167 18.21 10.72 -3.15
CA ALA A 167 18.09 9.58 -4.05
C ALA A 167 18.11 8.23 -3.30
N ASP A 168 18.84 8.13 -2.19
CA ASP A 168 18.86 6.90 -1.36
C ASP A 168 17.55 6.76 -0.58
N SER A 169 17.04 7.88 -0.05
CA SER A 169 15.76 7.91 0.69
C SER A 169 14.59 7.52 -0.22
N GLU A 170 14.64 7.91 -1.50
CA GLU A 170 13.63 7.58 -2.50
C GLU A 170 13.51 6.06 -2.75
N LEU A 171 14.59 5.29 -2.57
CA LEU A 171 14.56 3.83 -2.67
C LEU A 171 13.68 3.19 -1.58
N TYR A 172 13.57 3.84 -0.42
CA TYR A 172 12.83 3.34 0.74
C TYR A 172 11.43 3.94 0.88
N LYS A 173 10.96 4.75 -0.07
CA LYS A 173 9.64 5.40 0.00
C LYS A 173 8.47 4.43 0.21
N ASN A 174 8.59 3.22 -0.34
CA ASN A 174 7.59 2.15 -0.26
C ASN A 174 8.02 1.01 0.68
N PHE A 175 9.02 1.24 1.54
CA PHE A 175 9.53 0.23 2.45
C PHE A 175 8.53 -0.08 3.58
N ASN A 176 7.86 0.96 4.09
CA ASN A 176 6.91 0.81 5.18
C ASN A 176 5.61 0.15 4.68
N ILE A 177 5.28 -1.00 5.25
CA ILE A 177 4.05 -1.74 4.97
C ILE A 177 3.39 -2.20 6.28
N ILE A 178 2.07 -2.21 6.28
CA ILE A 178 1.26 -2.81 7.37
C ILE A 178 0.49 -3.97 6.78
N ILE A 179 0.72 -5.17 7.30
CA ILE A 179 -0.04 -6.35 6.88
C ILE A 179 -1.32 -6.38 7.72
N SER A 180 -2.43 -5.96 7.12
CA SER A 180 -3.73 -5.81 7.79
C SER A 180 -4.14 -7.03 8.62
N GLU A 181 -4.04 -8.24 8.05
CA GLU A 181 -4.36 -9.49 8.77
C GLU A 181 -3.50 -9.67 10.04
N ARG A 182 -2.20 -9.37 9.97
CA ARG A 182 -1.28 -9.51 11.12
C ARG A 182 -1.62 -8.51 12.21
N TRP A 183 -1.85 -7.26 11.82
CA TRP A 183 -2.24 -6.21 12.76
C TRP A 183 -3.59 -6.51 13.41
N GLN A 184 -4.60 -6.91 12.64
CA GLN A 184 -5.92 -7.25 13.19
C GLN A 184 -5.85 -8.45 14.14
N ASN A 185 -5.10 -9.50 13.80
CA ASN A 185 -4.93 -10.66 14.67
C ASN A 185 -4.22 -10.28 15.98
N GLU A 186 -3.14 -9.47 15.89
CA GLU A 186 -2.44 -8.97 17.08
C GLU A 186 -3.39 -8.17 17.98
N ILE A 187 -4.15 -7.23 17.42
CA ILE A 187 -5.11 -6.41 18.17
C ILE A 187 -6.22 -7.27 18.79
N ALA A 188 -6.79 -8.21 18.03
CA ALA A 188 -7.84 -9.11 18.47
C ALA A 188 -7.38 -9.99 19.65
N GLU A 189 -6.14 -10.47 19.63
CA GLU A 189 -5.58 -11.33 20.68
C GLU A 189 -5.12 -10.56 21.92
N THR A 190 -4.93 -9.24 21.83
CA THR A 190 -4.31 -8.45 22.90
C THR A 190 -5.21 -7.40 23.53
N VAL A 191 -5.74 -6.44 22.76
CA VAL A 191 -6.31 -5.20 23.30
C VAL A 191 -7.73 -4.89 22.82
N PHE A 192 -8.23 -5.60 21.82
CA PHE A 192 -9.49 -5.29 21.15
C PHE A 192 -10.67 -5.11 22.13
N ASP A 193 -10.89 -6.07 23.01
CA ASP A 193 -12.01 -6.04 23.95
C ASP A 193 -11.89 -4.88 24.95
N VAL A 194 -10.69 -4.66 25.48
CA VAL A 194 -10.44 -3.61 26.49
C VAL A 194 -10.63 -2.22 25.88
N VAL A 195 -10.04 -1.99 24.71
CA VAL A 195 -10.12 -0.70 24.01
C VAL A 195 -11.56 -0.38 23.62
N ASN A 196 -12.31 -1.36 23.11
CA ASN A 196 -13.71 -1.15 22.74
C ASN A 196 -14.59 -0.85 23.94
N GLN A 197 -14.42 -1.57 25.05
CA GLN A 197 -15.18 -1.28 26.29
C GLN A 197 -14.92 0.13 26.81
N ASP A 198 -13.68 0.61 26.75
CA ASP A 198 -13.33 1.97 27.18
C ASP A 198 -13.84 3.03 26.20
N ALA A 199 -13.81 2.75 24.90
CA ALA A 199 -14.40 3.60 23.87
C ALA A 199 -15.92 3.73 24.07
N ASP A 200 -16.64 2.61 24.28
CA ASP A 200 -18.08 2.58 24.51
C ASP A 200 -18.48 3.42 25.74
N LYS A 201 -17.75 3.26 26.86
CA LYS A 201 -17.98 4.07 28.07
C LYS A 201 -17.76 5.56 27.81
N SER A 202 -16.70 5.91 27.09
CA SER A 202 -16.37 7.29 26.73
C SER A 202 -17.46 7.91 25.84
N GLU A 203 -17.93 7.16 24.84
CA GLU A 203 -18.97 7.62 23.92
C GLU A 203 -20.31 7.77 24.62
N GLN A 204 -20.72 6.83 25.48
CA GLN A 204 -21.95 6.95 26.28
C GLN A 204 -21.92 8.20 27.17
N LYS A 205 -20.76 8.50 27.80
CA LYS A 205 -20.58 9.72 28.59
C LYS A 205 -20.68 10.99 27.73
N LYS A 206 -20.17 10.98 26.49
CA LYS A 206 -20.32 12.09 25.54
C LYS A 206 -21.78 12.25 25.07
N ARG A 207 -22.44 11.16 24.69
CA ARG A 207 -23.86 11.16 24.27
C ARG A 207 -24.79 11.66 25.38
N ALA A 208 -24.55 11.26 26.63
CA ALA A 208 -25.30 11.78 27.78
C ALA A 208 -25.15 13.30 27.96
N LYS A 209 -23.98 13.87 27.61
CA LYS A 209 -23.75 15.33 27.61
C LYS A 209 -24.31 16.02 26.35
N LEU A 210 -24.34 15.34 25.21
CA LEU A 210 -24.74 15.89 23.90
C LEU A 210 -26.24 15.84 23.64
N LYS A 211 -26.98 14.88 24.23
CA LYS A 211 -28.46 14.85 24.23
C LYS A 211 -29.08 16.15 24.77
N THR A 212 -28.30 16.92 25.54
CA THR A 212 -28.67 18.24 26.07
C THR A 212 -28.38 19.40 25.09
N ARG A 213 -27.71 19.17 23.96
CA ARG A 213 -27.23 20.26 23.05
C ARG A 213 -27.53 20.10 21.56
N ILE A 214 -27.69 18.89 21.01
CA ILE A 214 -27.92 18.70 19.57
C ILE A 214 -29.21 17.93 19.35
N ALA A 215 -30.33 18.64 19.38
CA ALA A 215 -31.64 18.14 18.96
C ALA A 215 -32.04 18.70 17.57
N VAL A 216 -31.12 19.32 16.85
CA VAL A 216 -31.41 20.08 15.62
C VAL A 216 -30.46 19.61 14.52
N ASP A 217 -30.86 18.59 13.76
CA ASP A 217 -30.75 18.54 12.27
C ASP A 217 -30.89 17.16 11.61
N GLU A 218 -30.88 16.03 12.33
CA GLU A 218 -30.93 14.69 11.68
C GLU A 218 -32.35 14.19 11.35
N LYS A 219 -33.22 15.03 10.78
CA LYS A 219 -34.56 14.59 10.32
C LYS A 219 -34.92 15.04 8.91
N GLY A 220 -33.99 14.90 7.97
CA GLY A 220 -34.28 15.02 6.54
C GLY A 220 -33.19 14.41 5.67
N GLU A 221 -33.55 13.98 4.47
CA GLU A 221 -32.59 13.67 3.40
C GLU A 221 -31.90 14.98 2.99
N THR A 222 -30.76 15.28 3.61
CA THR A 222 -29.95 16.45 3.24
C THR A 222 -29.07 16.12 2.05
N ASP A 223 -28.84 17.07 1.16
CA ASP A 223 -27.91 17.00 0.02
C ASP A 223 -26.41 17.08 0.43
N LEU A 224 -26.11 16.74 1.68
CA LEU A 224 -24.79 16.85 2.30
C LEU A 224 -23.81 15.84 1.70
N TYR A 225 -22.63 16.30 1.26
CA TYR A 225 -21.58 15.46 0.71
C TYR A 225 -20.73 14.80 1.80
N ILE A 226 -20.27 15.59 2.76
CA ILE A 226 -19.44 15.12 3.88
C ILE A 226 -19.58 16.07 5.07
N HIS A 227 -19.49 15.53 6.28
CA HIS A 227 -19.35 16.30 7.50
C HIS A 227 -18.39 15.65 8.47
N GLY A 228 -17.87 16.43 9.41
CA GLY A 228 -16.94 15.94 10.41
C GLY A 228 -15.97 17.01 10.88
N TYR A 229 -15.09 16.62 11.80
CA TYR A 229 -14.06 17.53 12.30
C TYR A 229 -12.97 17.74 11.26
N ILE A 230 -12.60 19.00 11.05
CA ILE A 230 -11.51 19.43 10.17
C ILE A 230 -10.81 20.63 10.80
N LYS A 231 -9.51 20.80 10.54
CA LYS A 231 -8.76 21.96 11.03
C LYS A 231 -8.69 23.02 9.94
N LYS A 232 -9.06 24.27 10.27
CA LYS A 232 -8.81 25.44 9.42
C LYS A 232 -7.57 26.17 9.94
N LEU A 233 -6.64 26.52 9.06
CA LEU A 233 -5.56 27.44 9.43
C LEU A 233 -6.17 28.82 9.65
N GLY A 234 -5.87 29.44 10.79
CA GLY A 234 -6.37 30.78 11.07
C GLY A 234 -5.90 31.83 10.06
N GLY A 235 -6.59 32.97 10.05
CA GLY A 235 -6.34 34.06 9.11
C GLY A 235 -5.02 34.81 9.37
N PRO A 236 -4.80 35.96 8.71
CA PRO A 236 -3.52 36.70 8.72
C PRO A 236 -2.97 37.03 10.12
N PHE A 237 -3.85 37.12 11.12
CA PHE A 237 -3.53 37.49 12.50
C PHE A 237 -3.35 36.30 13.45
N THR A 238 -3.76 35.09 13.04
CA THR A 238 -3.69 33.88 13.88
C THR A 238 -3.13 32.73 13.05
N SER A 239 -1.87 32.39 13.24
CA SER A 239 -1.22 31.31 12.47
C SER A 239 -1.49 29.89 13.02
N ALA A 240 -2.42 29.75 13.95
CA ALA A 240 -2.72 28.48 14.62
C ALA A 240 -3.83 27.70 13.90
N TRP A 241 -3.75 26.37 13.98
CA TRP A 241 -4.83 25.49 13.53
C TRP A 241 -6.02 25.59 14.48
N GLN A 242 -7.21 25.76 13.93
CA GLN A 242 -8.47 25.78 14.67
C GLN A 242 -9.30 24.58 14.28
N ILE A 243 -9.71 23.79 15.27
CA ILE A 243 -10.66 22.68 15.05
C ILE A 243 -12.03 23.28 14.73
N LYS A 244 -12.62 22.83 13.63
CA LYS A 244 -13.96 23.18 13.16
C LYS A 244 -14.75 21.90 12.92
N TYR A 245 -16.07 21.99 13.02
CA TYR A 245 -16.96 20.95 12.52
C TYR A 245 -17.47 21.41 11.16
N GLY A 246 -17.03 20.75 10.10
CA GLY A 246 -17.39 21.09 8.73
C GLY A 246 -18.65 20.38 8.27
N LYS A 247 -19.47 21.04 7.45
CA LYS A 247 -20.54 20.44 6.65
C LYS A 247 -20.40 20.93 5.20
N LEU A 248 -20.17 20.01 4.27
CA LEU A 248 -20.04 20.32 2.85
C LEU A 248 -21.33 20.00 2.11
N TYR A 249 -21.92 21.03 1.51
CA TYR A 249 -23.06 20.96 0.62
C TYR A 249 -22.64 21.22 -0.83
N PRO A 250 -23.50 20.93 -1.83
CA PRO A 250 -23.19 21.19 -3.23
C PRO A 250 -22.90 22.66 -3.54
N SER A 251 -23.50 23.58 -2.77
CA SER A 251 -23.39 25.03 -2.98
C SER A 251 -22.48 25.77 -2.00
N ARG A 252 -22.12 25.15 -0.86
CA ARG A 252 -21.38 25.83 0.22
C ARG A 252 -20.68 24.86 1.16
N LEU A 253 -19.64 25.33 1.80
CA LEU A 253 -18.99 24.74 2.97
C LEU A 253 -19.36 25.56 4.20
N GLU A 254 -19.86 24.90 5.23
CA GLU A 254 -20.13 25.51 6.54
C GLU A 254 -19.10 25.02 7.56
N LEU A 255 -18.43 25.95 8.25
CA LEU A 255 -17.43 25.63 9.28
C LEU A 255 -17.89 26.14 10.64
N TYR A 256 -18.40 25.23 11.46
CA TYR A 256 -18.86 25.52 12.81
C TYR A 256 -17.68 25.58 13.79
N PRO A 257 -17.71 26.47 14.80
CA PRO A 257 -16.79 26.39 15.92
C PRO A 257 -16.90 25.03 16.63
N GLU A 258 -15.81 24.58 17.27
CA GLU A 258 -15.77 23.30 18.00
C GLU A 258 -16.88 23.18 19.07
N SER A 259 -17.29 24.29 19.68
CA SER A 259 -18.37 24.32 20.67
C SER A 259 -19.77 24.07 20.09
N LEU A 260 -19.92 24.14 18.76
CA LEU A 260 -21.17 24.05 17.99
C LEU A 260 -22.24 25.09 18.38
N SER A 261 -21.88 26.10 19.18
CA SER A 261 -22.78 27.11 19.72
C SER A 261 -22.69 28.47 19.03
N GLY A 262 -21.75 28.64 18.10
CA GLY A 262 -21.55 29.88 17.35
C GLY A 262 -22.05 29.77 15.91
N LYS A 263 -22.24 30.92 15.24
CA LYS A 263 -22.60 30.96 13.82
C LYS A 263 -21.47 30.31 12.99
N PRO A 264 -21.81 29.50 11.97
CA PRO A 264 -20.80 28.92 11.08
C PRO A 264 -20.17 30.00 10.21
N GLU A 265 -18.90 29.81 9.89
CA GLU A 265 -18.26 30.50 8.77
C GLU A 265 -18.73 29.85 7.47
N LEU A 266 -19.24 30.66 6.53
CA LEU A 266 -19.79 30.18 5.26
C LEU A 266 -18.82 30.48 4.13
N LEU A 267 -18.49 29.47 3.34
CA LEU A 267 -17.75 29.59 2.09
C LEU A 267 -18.61 29.05 0.95
N PHE A 268 -19.02 29.91 0.03
CA PHE A 268 -19.85 29.49 -1.09
C PHE A 268 -18.99 29.00 -2.27
N MET A 269 -19.46 28.00 -3.02
CA MET A 269 -18.70 27.40 -4.12
C MET A 269 -18.42 28.38 -5.27
N ASP A 270 -19.22 29.44 -5.40
CA ASP A 270 -19.03 30.51 -6.38
C ASP A 270 -17.95 31.53 -5.97
N GLN A 271 -17.56 31.58 -4.69
CA GLN A 271 -16.45 32.36 -4.15
C GLN A 271 -15.09 31.68 -4.32
N ILE A 272 -15.10 30.36 -4.56
CA ILE A 272 -13.89 29.57 -4.77
C ILE A 272 -13.44 29.72 -6.23
N ASP A 273 -12.19 30.14 -6.39
CA ASP A 273 -11.52 30.16 -7.68
C ASP A 273 -10.98 28.77 -8.05
N GLU A 274 -10.20 28.17 -7.14
CA GLU A 274 -9.57 26.88 -7.34
C GLU A 274 -9.47 26.09 -6.03
N VAL A 275 -9.73 24.77 -6.10
CA VAL A 275 -9.27 23.82 -5.08
C VAL A 275 -8.07 23.07 -5.66
N THR A 276 -6.92 23.12 -4.98
CA THR A 276 -5.67 22.57 -5.53
C THR A 276 -5.78 21.11 -5.93
N SER A 277 -5.15 20.72 -7.04
CA SER A 277 -5.21 19.35 -7.57
C SER A 277 -4.58 18.32 -6.65
N GLU A 278 -3.56 18.73 -5.91
CA GLU A 278 -2.80 17.91 -4.96
C GLU A 278 -2.83 18.54 -3.57
N LEU A 279 -2.59 17.71 -2.54
CA LEU A 279 -2.39 18.16 -1.17
C LEU A 279 -1.03 18.86 -1.06
N GLN A 280 -0.96 19.96 -0.33
CA GLN A 280 0.27 20.73 -0.13
C GLN A 280 0.79 20.57 1.29
N GLN A 281 2.11 20.57 1.47
CA GLN A 281 2.73 20.59 2.81
C GLN A 281 2.68 22.00 3.38
N ILE A 282 1.91 22.21 4.43
CA ILE A 282 1.75 23.51 5.10
C ILE A 282 1.97 23.31 6.60
N LYS A 283 2.99 23.97 7.14
CA LYS A 283 3.38 23.86 8.56
C LYS A 283 3.61 22.41 9.02
N GLY A 284 4.11 21.55 8.12
CA GLY A 284 4.39 20.14 8.40
C GLY A 284 3.15 19.22 8.36
N GLU A 285 1.98 19.74 7.99
CA GLU A 285 0.77 18.92 7.76
C GLU A 285 0.39 18.96 6.28
N SER A 286 0.00 17.81 5.72
CA SER A 286 -0.67 17.75 4.42
C SER A 286 -1.98 18.54 4.49
N ALA A 287 -2.22 19.44 3.55
CA ALA A 287 -3.36 20.34 3.61
C ALA A 287 -4.01 20.55 2.23
N ILE A 288 -5.32 20.76 2.25
CA ILE A 288 -6.13 21.23 1.12
C ILE A 288 -6.01 22.75 1.07
N VAL A 289 -5.65 23.29 -0.09
CA VAL A 289 -5.61 24.74 -0.31
C VAL A 289 -6.76 25.12 -1.23
N VAL A 290 -7.66 25.94 -0.71
CA VAL A 290 -8.78 26.51 -1.45
C VAL A 290 -8.46 27.98 -1.73
N LYS A 291 -8.22 28.32 -3.00
CA LYS A 291 -8.00 29.70 -3.43
C LYS A 291 -9.35 30.38 -3.65
N LEU A 292 -9.48 31.59 -3.12
CA LEU A 292 -10.69 32.39 -3.22
C LEU A 292 -10.53 33.46 -4.29
N LYS A 293 -11.64 33.86 -4.90
CA LYS A 293 -11.67 34.95 -5.88
C LYS A 293 -11.19 36.27 -5.28
N GLU A 294 -10.64 37.14 -6.13
CA GLU A 294 -10.18 38.46 -5.74
C GLU A 294 -11.31 39.32 -5.15
N GLY A 295 -10.98 40.18 -4.19
CA GLY A 295 -11.94 41.08 -3.52
C GLY A 295 -12.59 40.52 -2.25
N LEU A 296 -12.26 39.28 -1.86
CA LEU A 296 -12.69 38.69 -0.59
C LEU A 296 -11.71 39.01 0.54
N LYS A 297 -12.20 38.95 1.79
CA LYS A 297 -11.41 39.26 3.00
C LYS A 297 -10.20 38.32 3.19
N GLU A 298 -10.34 37.08 2.73
CA GLU A 298 -9.29 36.07 2.72
C GLU A 298 -9.04 35.64 1.28
N ASN A 299 -7.78 35.53 0.86
CA ASN A 299 -7.43 35.07 -0.50
C ASN A 299 -7.37 33.55 -0.61
N ARG A 300 -7.31 32.84 0.53
CA ARG A 300 -7.25 31.39 0.59
C ARG A 300 -7.77 30.85 1.91
N VAL A 301 -8.33 29.65 1.87
CA VAL A 301 -8.68 28.83 3.02
C VAL A 301 -7.82 27.58 2.99
N ILE A 302 -7.17 27.26 4.11
CA ILE A 302 -6.30 26.10 4.24
C ILE A 302 -6.93 25.14 5.25
N LEU A 303 -7.17 23.91 4.82
CA LEU A 303 -7.83 22.87 5.61
C LEU A 303 -6.91 21.65 5.76
N THR A 304 -6.87 21.04 6.95
CA THR A 304 -6.14 19.79 7.19
C THR A 304 -6.93 18.86 8.11
N ASN A 305 -6.56 17.59 8.13
CA ASN A 305 -7.08 16.58 9.02
C ASN A 305 -5.92 15.66 9.43
N GLN A 306 -5.91 15.23 10.70
CA GLN A 306 -4.88 14.32 11.21
C GLN A 306 -5.00 12.94 10.58
N ASP A 307 -6.23 12.51 10.28
CA ASP A 307 -6.48 11.29 9.55
C ASP A 307 -6.34 11.55 8.04
N GLU A 308 -5.38 10.87 7.41
CA GLU A 308 -5.05 11.02 5.99
C GLU A 308 -6.22 10.57 5.10
N ILE A 309 -6.97 9.55 5.52
CA ILE A 309 -8.14 9.04 4.79
C ILE A 309 -9.21 10.12 4.77
N SER A 310 -9.57 10.64 5.93
CA SER A 310 -10.52 11.76 6.06
C SER A 310 -10.06 12.98 5.27
N LEU A 311 -8.77 13.35 5.31
CA LEU A 311 -8.24 14.47 4.53
C LEU A 311 -8.45 14.28 3.02
N LYS A 312 -8.15 13.07 2.50
CA LYS A 312 -8.35 12.73 1.07
C LYS A 312 -9.82 12.72 0.67
N GLU A 313 -10.70 12.27 1.56
CA GLU A 313 -12.14 12.31 1.33
C GLU A 313 -12.66 13.76 1.27
N TRP A 314 -12.27 14.60 2.22
CA TRP A 314 -12.57 16.04 2.20
C TRP A 314 -12.05 16.72 0.93
N HIS A 315 -10.83 16.39 0.50
CA HIS A 315 -10.21 16.93 -0.72
C HIS A 315 -11.02 16.56 -1.96
N THR A 316 -11.35 15.28 -2.11
CA THR A 316 -12.12 14.75 -3.23
C THR A 316 -13.53 15.36 -3.28
N SER A 317 -14.20 15.42 -2.14
CA SER A 317 -15.56 15.95 -2.02
C SER A 317 -15.61 17.46 -2.29
N LEU A 318 -14.65 18.25 -1.77
CA LEU A 318 -14.55 19.69 -2.06
C LEU A 318 -14.29 19.97 -3.54
N ARG A 319 -13.35 19.24 -4.15
CA ARG A 319 -13.07 19.38 -5.60
C ARG A 319 -14.31 19.03 -6.43
N THR A 320 -15.02 17.98 -6.04
CA THR A 320 -16.25 17.56 -6.73
C THR A 320 -17.36 18.60 -6.58
N ALA A 321 -17.61 19.12 -5.38
CA ALA A 321 -18.59 20.17 -5.13
C ALA A 321 -18.30 21.44 -5.94
N HIS A 322 -17.05 21.91 -5.90
CA HIS A 322 -16.61 23.08 -6.67
C HIS A 322 -16.82 22.88 -8.17
N ARG A 323 -16.33 21.76 -8.73
CA ARG A 323 -16.48 21.45 -10.16
C ARG A 323 -17.95 21.42 -10.60
N VAL A 324 -18.79 20.67 -9.87
CA VAL A 324 -20.21 20.52 -10.20
C VAL A 324 -20.93 21.87 -10.11
N SER A 325 -20.63 22.68 -9.09
CA SER A 325 -21.20 24.02 -8.94
C SER A 325 -20.80 24.95 -10.09
N GLN A 326 -19.53 24.93 -10.52
CA GLN A 326 -19.06 25.74 -11.65
C GLN A 326 -19.74 25.33 -12.96
N GLU A 327 -19.88 24.03 -13.23
CA GLU A 327 -20.62 23.53 -14.40
C GLU A 327 -22.09 23.98 -14.40
N LEU A 328 -22.73 23.95 -13.24
CA LEU A 328 -24.11 24.39 -13.08
C LEU A 328 -24.26 25.90 -13.35
N LEU A 329 -23.39 26.73 -12.76
CA LEU A 329 -23.38 28.18 -12.98
C LEU A 329 -23.14 28.53 -14.45
N GLN A 330 -22.22 27.84 -15.12
CA GLN A 330 -21.99 28.02 -16.56
C GLN A 330 -23.23 27.67 -17.40
N ARG A 331 -23.93 26.57 -17.07
CA ARG A 331 -25.17 26.17 -17.76
C ARG A 331 -26.29 27.19 -17.53
N MET A 332 -26.42 27.71 -16.31
CA MET A 332 -27.40 28.76 -15.99
C MET A 332 -27.09 30.07 -16.72
N GLY A 333 -25.82 30.48 -16.79
CA GLY A 333 -25.39 31.65 -17.56
C GLY A 333 -25.76 31.52 -19.05
N ARG A 334 -25.53 30.36 -19.66
CA ARG A 334 -25.94 30.09 -21.05
C ARG A 334 -27.45 30.14 -21.25
N LYS A 335 -28.23 29.62 -20.30
CA LYS A 335 -29.71 29.70 -20.32
C LYS A 335 -30.19 31.14 -20.17
N ALA A 336 -29.61 31.92 -19.25
CA ALA A 336 -29.95 33.32 -19.04
C ALA A 336 -29.64 34.16 -20.28
N ILE A 337 -28.46 33.98 -20.90
CA ILE A 337 -28.09 34.64 -22.16
C ILE A 337 -29.08 34.27 -23.29
N LYS A 338 -29.53 33.02 -23.34
CA LYS A 338 -30.51 32.55 -24.34
C LYS A 338 -31.92 33.10 -24.13
N ILE A 339 -32.31 33.39 -22.88
CA ILE A 339 -33.64 33.91 -22.53
C ILE A 339 -33.68 35.44 -22.62
N TYR A 340 -32.64 36.14 -22.16
CA TYR A 340 -32.63 37.59 -22.01
C TYR A 340 -31.81 38.32 -23.10
N GLY A 341 -31.02 37.61 -23.91
CA GLY A 341 -30.22 38.21 -24.99
C GLY A 341 -28.96 38.93 -24.50
N VAL A 342 -27.97 39.09 -25.40
CA VAL A 342 -26.62 39.60 -25.09
C VAL A 342 -26.59 41.06 -24.61
N ASN A 343 -27.68 41.81 -24.77
CA ASN A 343 -27.77 43.24 -24.41
C ASN A 343 -28.72 43.54 -23.25
N HIS A 344 -29.21 42.52 -22.52
CA HIS A 344 -30.04 42.78 -21.34
C HIS A 344 -29.16 42.85 -20.09
N ASP A 345 -28.57 44.01 -19.85
CA ASP A 345 -28.04 44.36 -18.53
C ASP A 345 -29.21 44.83 -17.64
N PRO A 346 -29.56 44.10 -16.56
CA PRO A 346 -30.64 44.48 -15.65
C PRO A 346 -30.35 45.73 -14.81
N MET A 347 -29.14 46.32 -14.88
CA MET A 347 -28.76 47.54 -14.17
C MET A 347 -28.84 48.82 -15.03
N LEU A 348 -29.15 48.74 -16.33
CA LEU A 348 -29.28 49.91 -17.20
C LEU A 348 -30.69 50.53 -17.14
N GLN A 349 -30.77 51.85 -16.91
CA GLN A 349 -32.02 52.61 -16.99
C GLN A 349 -32.53 52.69 -18.43
N GLU A 350 -33.85 52.69 -18.61
CA GLU A 350 -34.52 52.62 -19.93
C GLU A 350 -34.08 53.71 -20.93
N SER A 351 -33.60 54.85 -20.43
CA SER A 351 -33.15 55.99 -21.23
C SER A 351 -31.80 55.81 -21.93
N GLU A 352 -31.02 54.77 -21.60
CA GLU A 352 -29.66 54.56 -22.12
C GLU A 352 -29.57 53.45 -23.18
N ARG A 353 -30.71 52.91 -23.66
CA ARG A 353 -30.74 51.83 -24.64
C ARG A 353 -30.62 52.36 -26.08
N PRO A 354 -29.67 51.88 -26.92
CA PRO A 354 -29.64 52.24 -28.34
C PRO A 354 -30.83 51.63 -29.11
N GLY A 355 -31.42 52.41 -30.02
CA GLY A 355 -32.60 52.05 -30.81
C GLY A 355 -32.37 50.86 -31.74
N SER A 356 -33.31 49.91 -31.72
CA SER A 356 -33.33 48.67 -32.50
C SER A 356 -33.35 48.93 -34.01
N VAL A 357 -32.41 48.35 -34.76
CA VAL A 357 -32.46 48.29 -36.23
C VAL A 357 -33.42 47.17 -36.66
N THR A 358 -34.51 47.57 -37.30
CA THR A 358 -35.59 46.71 -37.78
C THR A 358 -35.17 45.83 -38.96
N ARG A 359 -35.59 44.56 -38.89
CA ARG A 359 -35.58 43.53 -39.93
C ARG A 359 -36.26 43.99 -41.23
N ALA A 360 -35.60 43.81 -42.38
CA ALA A 360 -36.27 43.77 -43.69
C ALA A 360 -35.89 42.46 -44.40
N ILE A 361 -36.89 41.61 -44.61
CA ILE A 361 -36.87 40.42 -45.47
C ILE A 361 -37.71 40.79 -46.71
N LEU A 362 -37.30 40.41 -47.93
CA LEU A 362 -38.12 39.64 -48.90
C LEU A 362 -37.50 39.55 -50.32
N ASN A 363 -37.25 38.29 -50.72
CA ASN A 363 -37.53 37.62 -52.01
C ASN A 363 -37.12 38.19 -53.38
N ARG A 364 -36.33 37.38 -54.11
CA ARG A 364 -36.57 36.89 -55.50
C ARG A 364 -35.51 35.82 -55.82
N ALA A 365 -35.85 34.54 -56.00
CA ALA A 365 -36.43 33.87 -57.17
C ALA A 365 -35.38 32.94 -57.82
N SER A 366 -35.81 31.71 -58.08
CA SER A 366 -35.12 30.56 -58.68
C SER A 366 -34.71 30.75 -60.14
N SER A 367 -33.58 30.16 -60.58
CA SER A 367 -33.50 29.28 -61.77
C SER A 367 -32.09 28.69 -61.99
N THR A 368 -32.03 27.36 -62.10
CA THR A 368 -31.23 26.50 -63.01
C THR A 368 -29.82 26.89 -63.51
N ASP A 369 -28.87 26.03 -63.14
CA ASP A 369 -28.08 25.12 -64.00
C ASP A 369 -26.84 25.61 -64.79
N SER A 370 -25.89 24.66 -64.84
CA SER A 370 -24.81 24.39 -65.80
C SER A 370 -23.40 24.95 -65.57
N GLY A 371 -22.41 24.03 -65.56
CA GLY A 371 -21.06 24.29 -66.06
C GLY A 371 -19.89 23.62 -65.33
N ILE A 372 -19.71 22.31 -65.59
CA ILE A 372 -18.45 21.51 -65.63
C ILE A 372 -17.60 21.42 -64.35
#